data_AF-A0A1V5MVI2-F1
#
_entry.id   AF-A0A1V5MVI2-F1
#
_cell.length_a   1.000
_cell.length_b   1.000
_cell.length_c   1.000
_cell.angle_alpha   90.00
_cell.angle_beta   90.00
_cell.angle_gamma   90.00
#
_symmetry.space_group_name_H-M   'P 1'
#
loop_
_entity.id
_entity.type
_entity.pdbx_description
1 polymer ?
#
loop_
_entity_poly.entity_id
_entity_poly.type
_entity_poly.pdbx_seq_one_letter_code
_entity_poly.pdbx_strand_id
1 'polypeptide(L)'
;MQHRFTVILYLLSFPFLGFYFNDRVKKNAFIMALVFSVFAYVPAFFYSSRGAEPIPRLRNKEAAVLADIIAQNKTPESGLIVDFYDWESTYYVAFMSGLPKSNIVIIDQSSSDDVIKTEIKNLLDRHPKGFMLYYDKGKLPNEAYISGDTLRFNNIHITLIIKSLYDKEGVGLYGYRWE
;
A
#
# COMPACT_ATOMS: atom_id res chain seq x y z
N MET A 1 2.26 -8.40 -11.42
CA MET A 1 2.71 -8.12 -12.81
C MET A 1 3.35 -9.32 -13.52
N GLN A 2 4.05 -10.24 -12.84
CA GLN A 2 4.75 -11.38 -13.47
C GLN A 2 3.85 -12.31 -14.31
N HIS A 3 2.58 -12.53 -13.94
CA HIS A 3 1.66 -13.43 -14.67
C HIS A 3 1.39 -13.01 -16.12
N ARG A 4 1.34 -11.69 -16.40
CA ARG A 4 1.17 -11.18 -17.76
C ARG A 4 2.38 -11.51 -18.63
N PHE A 5 3.58 -11.44 -18.05
CA PHE A 5 4.81 -11.78 -18.76
C PHE A 5 4.90 -13.27 -19.08
N THR A 6 4.52 -14.16 -18.16
CA THR A 6 4.59 -15.62 -18.41
C THR A 6 3.63 -16.06 -19.53
N VAL A 7 2.40 -15.54 -19.55
CA VAL A 7 1.41 -15.87 -20.59
C VAL A 7 1.81 -15.28 -21.95
N ILE A 8 2.34 -14.05 -21.97
CA ILE A 8 2.84 -13.41 -23.19
C ILE A 8 4.07 -14.14 -23.73
N LEU A 9 5.02 -14.54 -22.86
CA LEU A 9 6.20 -15.31 -23.26
C LEU A 9 5.80 -16.66 -23.86
N TYR A 10 4.78 -17.32 -23.28
CA TYR A 10 4.23 -18.56 -23.81
C TYR A 10 3.60 -18.37 -25.21
N LEU A 11 2.74 -17.36 -25.37
CA LEU A 11 2.13 -17.03 -26.67
C LEU A 11 3.18 -16.66 -27.73
N LEU A 12 4.21 -15.90 -27.35
CA LEU A 12 5.31 -15.52 -28.25
C LEU A 12 6.23 -16.69 -28.61
N SER A 13 6.29 -17.73 -27.77
CA SER A 13 7.06 -18.95 -28.07
C SER A 13 6.34 -19.89 -29.06
N PHE A 14 5.02 -19.75 -29.22
CA PHE A 14 4.20 -20.59 -30.09
C PHE A 14 4.59 -20.58 -31.57
N PRO A 15 4.90 -19.43 -32.22
CA PRO A 15 5.38 -19.42 -33.60
C PRO A 15 6.75 -20.11 -33.79
N PHE A 16 7.60 -20.17 -32.77
CA PHE A 16 8.89 -20.87 -32.84
C PHE A 16 8.74 -22.40 -32.75
N LEU A 17 7.69 -22.89 -32.10
CA LEU A 17 7.31 -24.30 -32.17
C LEU A 17 6.94 -24.69 -33.61
N GLY A 18 6.23 -23.80 -34.33
CA GLY A 18 5.87 -23.96 -35.75
C GLY A 18 7.05 -24.26 -36.67
N PHE A 19 8.20 -23.61 -36.43
CA PHE A 19 9.42 -23.79 -37.22
C PHE A 19 10.02 -25.21 -37.09
N TYR A 20 9.81 -25.87 -35.94
CA TYR A 20 10.27 -27.25 -35.70
C TYR A 20 9.39 -28.30 -36.41
N PHE A 21 8.22 -27.92 -36.93
CA PHE A 21 7.25 -28.83 -37.57
C PHE A 21 7.35 -28.89 -39.10
N ASN A 22 8.31 -28.21 -39.72
CA ASN A 22 8.35 -28.04 -41.17
C ASN A 22 8.83 -29.27 -41.96
N ASP A 23 9.37 -30.31 -41.32
CA ASP A 23 9.74 -31.55 -42.02
C ASP A 23 9.48 -32.81 -41.19
N ARG A 24 8.44 -33.57 -41.57
CA ARG A 24 8.13 -34.96 -41.16
C ARG A 24 8.00 -35.24 -39.66
N VAL A 25 7.22 -34.46 -38.92
CA VAL A 25 6.90 -34.82 -37.54
C VAL A 25 5.73 -35.81 -37.49
N LYS A 26 6.00 -37.02 -36.98
CA LYS A 26 4.99 -38.06 -36.69
C LYS A 26 3.90 -37.44 -35.79
N LYS A 27 2.62 -37.67 -36.10
CA LYS A 27 1.41 -37.25 -35.36
C LYS A 27 1.58 -37.24 -33.82
N ASN A 28 2.38 -38.17 -33.30
CA ASN A 28 2.72 -38.32 -31.88
C ASN A 28 3.43 -37.09 -31.26
N ALA A 29 4.31 -36.39 -31.97
CA ALA A 29 5.02 -35.25 -31.40
C ALA A 29 4.16 -33.96 -31.35
N PHE A 30 3.24 -33.79 -32.30
CA PHE A 30 2.19 -32.76 -32.19
C PHE A 30 1.27 -33.04 -31.00
N ILE A 31 0.85 -34.30 -30.82
CA ILE A 31 0.04 -34.71 -29.67
C ILE A 31 0.80 -34.47 -28.36
N MET A 32 2.10 -34.79 -28.29
CA MET A 32 2.91 -34.52 -27.09
C MET A 32 3.02 -33.02 -26.78
N ALA A 33 3.21 -32.17 -27.79
CA ALA A 33 3.25 -30.72 -27.60
C ALA A 33 1.90 -30.16 -27.11
N LEU A 34 0.78 -30.67 -27.64
CA LEU A 34 -0.56 -30.28 -27.22
C LEU A 34 -0.85 -30.75 -25.80
N VAL A 35 -0.48 -31.99 -25.46
CA VAL A 35 -0.59 -32.50 -24.09
C VAL A 35 0.24 -31.66 -23.14
N PHE A 36 1.50 -31.37 -23.47
CA PHE A 36 2.37 -30.51 -22.65
C PHE A 36 1.78 -29.10 -22.47
N SER A 37 1.21 -28.53 -23.54
CA SER A 37 0.57 -27.21 -23.51
C SER A 37 -0.62 -27.18 -22.54
N VAL A 38 -1.51 -28.18 -22.61
CA VAL A 38 -2.66 -28.29 -21.72
C VAL A 38 -2.20 -28.57 -20.28
N PHE A 39 -1.22 -29.45 -20.10
CA PHE A 39 -0.68 -29.81 -18.79
C PHE A 39 0.09 -28.67 -18.13
N ALA A 40 0.67 -27.76 -18.88
CA ALA A 40 1.30 -26.54 -18.35
C ALA A 40 0.26 -25.45 -18.06
N TYR A 41 -0.76 -25.31 -18.93
CA TYR A 41 -1.79 -24.29 -18.79
C TYR A 41 -2.70 -24.52 -17.57
N VAL A 42 -3.15 -25.76 -17.34
CA VAL A 42 -4.10 -26.07 -16.26
C VAL A 42 -3.54 -25.73 -14.86
N PRO A 43 -2.33 -26.18 -14.47
CA PRO A 43 -1.70 -25.79 -13.20
C PRO A 43 -1.43 -24.29 -13.12
N ALA A 44 -1.00 -23.65 -14.21
CA ALA A 44 -0.78 -22.21 -14.24
C ALA A 44 -2.09 -21.42 -14.02
N PHE A 45 -3.19 -21.88 -14.60
CA PHE A 45 -4.53 -21.32 -14.40
C PHE A 45 -5.02 -21.50 -12.96
N PHE A 46 -4.83 -22.68 -12.36
CA PHE A 46 -5.20 -22.92 -10.95
C PHE A 46 -4.33 -22.14 -9.96
N TYR A 47 -3.02 -22.03 -10.20
CA TYR A 47 -2.13 -21.18 -9.40
C TYR A 47 -2.49 -19.69 -9.54
N SER A 48 -2.88 -19.25 -10.73
CA SER A 48 -3.20 -17.85 -10.98
C SER A 48 -4.60 -17.44 -10.51
N SER A 49 -5.59 -18.34 -10.54
CA SER A 49 -7.00 -18.03 -10.24
C SER A 49 -7.28 -17.92 -8.74
N ARG A 50 -6.40 -18.46 -7.89
CA ARG A 50 -6.51 -18.34 -6.43
C ARG A 50 -6.09 -16.99 -5.86
N GLY A 51 -5.76 -16.01 -6.71
CA GLY A 51 -5.38 -14.67 -6.28
C GLY A 51 -4.05 -14.69 -5.53
N ALA A 52 -2.94 -14.54 -6.26
CA ALA A 52 -1.69 -14.20 -5.60
C ALA A 52 -1.82 -12.78 -5.05
N GLU A 53 -2.12 -12.66 -3.75
CA GLU A 53 -2.01 -11.39 -3.06
C GLU A 53 -0.53 -11.01 -3.07
N PRO A 54 -0.15 -9.87 -3.68
CA PRO A 54 1.21 -9.39 -3.58
C PRO A 54 1.44 -8.97 -2.14
N ILE A 55 2.01 -9.86 -1.32
CA ILE A 55 2.49 -9.49 0.02
C ILE A 55 3.75 -8.65 -0.20
N PRO A 56 3.71 -7.33 0.06
CA PRO A 56 4.88 -6.50 -0.08
C PRO A 56 5.93 -7.00 0.93
N ARG A 57 7.10 -7.39 0.45
CA ARG A 57 8.18 -7.83 1.33
C ARG A 57 8.80 -6.59 1.97
N LEU A 58 8.37 -6.29 3.19
CA LEU A 58 8.87 -5.17 3.95
C LEU A 58 10.33 -5.36 4.36
N ARG A 59 11.16 -4.37 4.06
CA ARG A 59 12.50 -4.26 4.64
C ARG A 59 12.43 -3.95 6.14
N ASN A 60 11.51 -3.06 6.54
CA ASN A 60 11.29 -2.69 7.93
C ASN A 60 9.99 -3.31 8.48
N LYS A 61 10.10 -4.14 9.52
CA LYS A 61 8.95 -4.78 10.18
C LYS A 61 8.06 -3.77 10.94
N GLU A 62 8.58 -2.61 11.26
CA GLU A 62 7.84 -1.55 11.96
C GLU A 62 6.59 -1.10 11.22
N ALA A 63 6.68 -0.95 9.89
CA ALA A 63 5.51 -0.61 9.06
C ALA A 63 4.38 -1.65 9.17
N ALA A 64 4.72 -2.94 9.35
CA ALA A 64 3.73 -3.98 9.60
C ALA A 64 3.07 -3.81 10.96
N VAL A 65 3.86 -3.56 12.01
CA VAL A 65 3.34 -3.33 13.37
C VAL A 65 2.39 -2.13 13.40
N LEU A 66 2.78 -1.02 12.76
CA LEU A 66 1.96 0.19 12.66
C LEU A 66 0.64 -0.09 11.92
N ALA A 67 0.71 -0.76 10.78
CA ALA A 67 -0.47 -1.13 10.00
C ALA A 67 -1.43 -2.04 10.80
N ASP A 68 -0.89 -3.02 11.52
CA ASP A 68 -1.67 -3.95 12.34
C ASP A 68 -2.39 -3.21 13.48
N ILE A 69 -1.71 -2.28 14.17
CA ILE A 69 -2.33 -1.46 15.22
C ILE A 69 -3.50 -0.66 14.64
N ILE A 70 -3.32 -0.01 13.47
CA ILE A 70 -4.39 0.75 12.81
C ILE A 70 -5.55 -0.19 12.41
N ALA A 71 -5.24 -1.31 11.77
CA ALA A 71 -6.25 -2.25 11.27
C ALA A 71 -7.11 -2.85 12.39
N GLN A 72 -6.55 -3.08 13.57
CA GLN A 72 -7.26 -3.60 14.74
C GLN A 72 -8.13 -2.55 15.46
N ASN A 73 -7.77 -1.27 15.37
CA ASN A 73 -8.43 -0.20 16.12
C ASN A 73 -9.32 0.69 15.24
N LYS A 74 -9.29 0.54 13.92
CA LYS A 74 -10.06 1.38 13.00
C LYS A 74 -11.56 1.17 13.12
N THR A 75 -12.28 2.24 12.81
CA THR A 75 -13.72 2.24 12.58
C THR A 75 -14.00 2.70 11.13
N PRO A 76 -15.20 2.48 10.58
CA PRO A 76 -15.54 2.97 9.23
C PRO A 76 -15.41 4.49 9.08
N GLU A 77 -15.51 5.23 10.18
CA GLU A 77 -15.40 6.69 10.23
C GLU A 77 -13.96 7.19 10.45
N SER A 78 -13.00 6.28 10.65
CA SER A 78 -11.63 6.65 10.95
C SER A 78 -10.94 7.27 9.73
N GLY A 79 -10.25 8.39 9.96
CA GLY A 79 -9.29 8.97 9.03
C GLY A 79 -7.87 8.50 9.33
N LEU A 80 -6.98 8.66 8.37
CA LEU A 80 -5.56 8.36 8.51
C LEU A 80 -4.73 9.49 7.88
N ILE A 81 -3.91 10.13 8.70
CA ILE A 81 -2.89 11.09 8.27
C ILE A 81 -1.54 10.36 8.33
N VAL A 82 -0.80 10.36 7.22
CA VAL A 82 0.49 9.68 7.14
C VAL A 82 1.57 10.68 6.78
N ASP A 83 2.49 10.97 7.70
CA ASP A 83 3.72 11.67 7.36
C ASP A 83 4.62 10.77 6.51
N PHE A 84 5.18 11.30 5.44
CA PHE A 84 6.03 10.52 4.56
C PHE A 84 7.36 10.18 5.26
N TYR A 85 7.58 8.88 5.48
CA TYR A 85 8.81 8.31 6.04
C TYR A 85 9.74 7.81 4.92
N ASP A 86 9.27 6.81 4.18
CA ASP A 86 9.89 6.30 2.96
C ASP A 86 8.82 5.74 2.01
N TRP A 87 9.21 5.45 0.76
CA TRP A 87 8.28 4.94 -0.26
C TRP A 87 7.67 3.58 0.06
N GLU A 88 8.35 2.75 0.83
CA GLU A 88 7.91 1.37 1.05
C GLU A 88 6.92 1.33 2.21
N SER A 89 7.34 1.85 3.36
CA SER A 89 6.63 1.85 4.63
C SER A 89 5.41 2.77 4.61
N THR A 90 5.51 3.97 4.03
CA THR A 90 4.39 4.94 3.99
C THR A 90 3.21 4.35 3.23
N TYR A 91 3.49 3.79 2.05
CA TYR A 91 2.46 3.20 1.20
C TYR A 91 2.00 1.84 1.73
N TYR A 92 2.89 1.07 2.36
CA TYR A 92 2.50 -0.15 3.06
C TYR A 92 1.50 0.14 4.17
N VAL A 93 1.79 1.10 5.06
CA VAL A 93 0.90 1.47 6.17
C VAL A 93 -0.44 1.96 5.63
N ALA A 94 -0.43 2.84 4.63
CA ALA A 94 -1.66 3.32 3.99
C ALA A 94 -2.50 2.16 3.42
N PHE A 95 -1.87 1.24 2.69
CA PHE A 95 -2.56 0.11 2.06
C PHE A 95 -3.06 -0.91 3.09
N MET A 96 -2.20 -1.33 4.02
CA MET A 96 -2.48 -2.39 4.98
C MET A 96 -3.33 -1.91 6.17
N SER A 97 -3.49 -0.60 6.36
CA SER A 97 -4.50 -0.05 7.27
C SER A 97 -5.91 -0.56 6.94
N GLY A 98 -6.17 -0.87 5.67
CA GLY A 98 -7.46 -1.25 5.13
C GLY A 98 -8.53 -0.17 5.29
N LEU A 99 -8.13 1.11 5.39
CA LEU A 99 -9.03 2.25 5.25
C LEU A 99 -9.25 2.56 3.76
N PRO A 100 -10.42 3.08 3.36
CA PRO A 100 -10.63 3.56 2.01
C PRO A 100 -9.64 4.69 1.68
N LYS A 101 -9.15 4.75 0.42
CA LYS A 101 -8.23 5.81 -0.02
C LYS A 101 -8.77 7.23 0.28
N SER A 102 -10.08 7.43 0.21
CA SER A 102 -10.73 8.71 0.51
C SER A 102 -10.55 9.19 1.96
N ASN A 103 -10.20 8.28 2.86
CA ASN A 103 -10.00 8.50 4.29
C ASN A 103 -8.51 8.63 4.65
N ILE A 104 -7.62 8.64 3.66
CA ILE A 104 -6.17 8.67 3.86
C ILE A 104 -5.61 9.93 3.21
N VAL A 105 -4.81 10.68 3.97
CA VAL A 105 -3.97 11.77 3.47
C VAL A 105 -2.51 11.39 3.71
N ILE A 106 -1.70 11.45 2.66
CA ILE A 106 -0.26 11.23 2.74
C ILE A 106 0.42 12.58 2.54
N ILE A 107 1.20 13.00 3.53
CA ILE A 107 1.90 14.27 3.53
C ILE A 107 3.29 14.03 2.93
N ASP A 108 3.43 14.33 1.64
CA ASP A 108 4.70 14.28 0.94
C ASP A 108 5.53 15.54 1.20
N GLN A 109 6.86 15.39 1.23
CA GLN A 109 7.81 16.49 1.36
C GLN A 109 7.70 17.48 0.19
N SER A 110 7.24 17.03 -0.98
CA SER A 110 7.07 17.86 -2.18
C SER A 110 5.80 18.71 -2.19
N SER A 111 4.80 18.37 -1.37
CA SER A 111 3.52 19.08 -1.33
C SER A 111 3.69 20.49 -0.76
N SER A 112 3.01 21.49 -1.29
CA SER A 112 3.02 22.84 -0.69
C SER A 112 2.25 22.86 0.64
N ASP A 113 2.62 23.76 1.54
CA ASP A 113 2.04 23.81 2.89
C ASP A 113 0.53 24.09 2.84
N ASP A 114 0.09 24.94 1.90
CA ASP A 114 -1.33 25.25 1.71
C ASP A 114 -2.14 24.03 1.24
N VAL A 115 -1.56 23.17 0.40
CA VAL A 115 -2.20 21.93 -0.04
C VAL A 115 -2.33 20.96 1.14
N ILE A 116 -1.26 20.78 1.91
CA ILE A 116 -1.26 19.90 3.10
C ILE A 116 -2.35 20.35 4.09
N LYS A 117 -2.40 21.64 4.39
CA LYS A 117 -3.40 22.22 5.30
C LYS A 117 -4.82 21.98 4.81
N THR A 118 -5.05 22.19 3.52
CA THR A 118 -6.36 22.00 2.90
C THR A 118 -6.78 20.53 2.95
N GLU A 119 -5.88 19.60 2.61
CA GLU A 119 -6.16 18.17 2.63
C GLU A 119 -6.41 17.64 4.05
N ILE A 120 -5.59 18.04 5.02
CA ILE A 120 -5.78 17.67 6.43
C ILE A 120 -7.11 18.21 6.93
N LYS A 121 -7.42 19.49 6.70
CA LYS A 121 -8.69 20.06 7.13
C LYS A 121 -9.88 19.32 6.51
N ASN A 122 -9.85 19.08 5.20
CA ASN A 122 -10.89 18.34 4.49
C ASN A 122 -11.04 16.89 4.96
N LEU A 123 -9.95 16.26 5.40
CA LEU A 123 -10.00 14.93 6.00
C LEU A 123 -10.67 15.00 7.37
N LEU A 124 -10.24 15.93 8.22
CA LEU A 124 -10.76 16.09 9.58
C LEU A 124 -12.26 16.46 9.57
N ASP A 125 -12.71 17.30 8.62
CA ASP A 125 -14.14 17.65 8.40
C ASP A 125 -15.01 16.42 8.13
N ARG A 126 -14.45 15.39 7.49
CA ARG A 126 -15.15 14.13 7.17
C ARG A 126 -14.93 13.05 8.23
N HIS A 127 -13.77 13.09 8.89
CA HIS A 127 -13.25 12.07 9.77
C HIS A 127 -12.60 12.71 11.01
N PRO A 128 -13.41 13.17 11.98
CA PRO A 128 -12.91 13.89 13.15
C PRO A 128 -12.13 12.99 14.10
N LYS A 129 -12.13 11.68 13.91
CA LYS A 129 -11.33 10.73 14.69
C LYS A 129 -10.55 9.80 13.77
N GLY A 130 -9.40 9.34 14.21
CA GLY A 130 -8.58 8.48 13.37
C GLY A 130 -7.18 8.25 13.91
N PHE A 131 -6.25 8.03 13.00
CA PHE A 131 -4.85 7.79 13.30
C PHE A 131 -3.96 8.78 12.56
N MET A 132 -2.84 9.10 13.17
CA MET A 132 -1.82 9.95 12.61
C MET A 132 -0.47 9.28 12.81
N LEU A 133 0.19 8.99 11.68
CA LEU A 133 1.59 8.61 11.68
C LEU A 133 2.42 9.89 11.61
N TYR A 134 3.28 10.08 12.60
CA TYR A 134 4.20 11.19 12.73
C TYR A 134 5.62 10.67 12.55
N TYR A 135 6.42 11.37 11.75
CA TYR A 135 7.84 11.06 11.58
C TYR A 135 8.67 12.31 11.88
N ASP A 136 9.61 12.20 12.81
CA ASP A 136 10.44 13.31 13.30
C ASP A 136 11.28 14.02 12.22
N LYS A 137 11.61 13.31 11.13
CA LYS A 137 12.31 13.84 9.95
C LYS A 137 11.39 14.03 8.74
N GLY A 138 10.08 13.83 8.94
CA GLY A 138 9.07 14.07 7.93
C GLY A 138 8.73 15.55 7.81
N LYS A 139 7.58 15.84 7.18
CA LYS A 139 7.15 17.22 6.96
C LYS A 139 6.26 17.75 8.09
N LEU A 140 5.49 16.88 8.74
CA LEU A 140 4.62 17.23 9.87
C LEU A 140 5.32 17.98 11.02
N PRO A 141 6.56 17.64 11.45
CA PRO A 141 7.26 18.37 12.51
C PRO A 141 7.44 19.87 12.24
N ASN A 142 7.50 20.28 10.97
CA ASN A 142 7.60 21.70 10.59
C ASN A 142 6.23 22.38 10.58
N GLU A 143 5.17 21.61 10.35
CA GLU A 143 3.79 22.10 10.23
C GLU A 143 3.01 21.96 11.53
N ALA A 144 3.48 21.20 12.51
CA ALA A 144 2.77 20.95 13.76
C ALA A 144 3.73 20.62 14.90
N TYR A 145 3.31 20.98 16.12
CA TYR A 145 4.03 20.61 17.33
C TYR A 145 3.11 19.85 18.28
N ILE A 146 3.71 18.88 18.98
CA ILE A 146 3.05 18.11 20.03
C ILE A 146 3.34 18.77 21.37
N SER A 147 2.30 18.98 22.17
CA SER A 147 2.38 19.49 23.54
C SER A 147 1.45 18.67 24.44
N GLY A 148 2.03 17.73 25.19
CA GLY A 148 1.27 16.75 25.97
C GLY A 148 0.36 15.91 25.08
N ASP A 149 -0.93 15.87 25.42
CA ASP A 149 -1.95 15.12 24.68
C ASP A 149 -2.59 15.94 23.54
N THR A 150 -1.93 17.02 23.08
CA THR A 150 -2.43 17.86 22.00
C THR A 150 -1.41 18.00 20.88
N LEU A 151 -1.87 17.94 19.63
CA LEU A 151 -1.12 18.35 18.46
C LEU A 151 -1.74 19.60 17.88
N ARG A 152 -0.93 20.64 17.68
CA ARG A 152 -1.34 21.91 17.11
C ARG A 152 -0.63 22.15 15.81
N PHE A 153 -1.40 22.42 14.76
CA PHE A 153 -0.84 22.80 13.48
C PHE A 153 -0.47 24.29 13.48
N ASN A 154 0.66 24.61 12.88
CA ASN A 154 1.17 25.95 12.66
C ASN A 154 0.29 26.66 11.62
N ASN A 155 -0.01 27.93 11.88
CA ASN A 155 -0.72 28.82 10.94
C ASN A 155 -2.14 28.38 10.54
N ILE A 156 -2.69 27.35 11.16
CA ILE A 156 -4.11 26.96 11.06
C ILE A 156 -4.64 26.71 12.48
N HIS A 157 -5.85 27.18 12.77
CA HIS A 157 -6.48 26.98 14.09
C HIS A 157 -7.04 25.55 14.23
N ILE A 158 -6.21 24.54 13.96
CA ILE A 158 -6.54 23.13 14.12
C ILE A 158 -5.76 22.59 15.32
N THR A 159 -6.51 22.08 16.30
CA THR A 159 -5.97 21.39 17.47
C THR A 159 -6.56 19.99 17.52
N LEU A 160 -5.70 18.99 17.59
CA LEU A 160 -6.08 17.60 17.76
C LEU A 160 -5.76 17.16 19.19
N ILE A 161 -6.68 16.44 19.82
CA ILE A 161 -6.38 15.66 21.02
C ILE A 161 -5.79 14.34 20.55
N ILE A 162 -4.60 14.00 20.99
CA ILE A 162 -3.85 12.82 20.55
C ILE A 162 -3.59 11.86 21.71
N LYS A 163 -3.53 10.57 21.40
CA LYS A 163 -3.13 9.50 22.33
C LYS A 163 -2.08 8.63 21.64
N SER A 164 -0.90 8.52 22.24
CA SER A 164 0.16 7.65 21.71
C SER A 164 -0.28 6.18 21.75
N LEU A 165 -0.12 5.50 20.61
CA LEU A 165 -0.37 4.06 20.44
C LEU A 165 0.93 3.30 20.18
N TYR A 166 1.91 3.98 19.59
CA TYR A 166 3.25 3.47 19.34
C TYR A 166 4.20 4.66 19.24
N ASP A 167 5.40 4.54 19.80
CA ASP A 167 6.44 5.55 19.69
C ASP A 167 7.81 4.88 19.77
N LYS A 168 8.57 4.95 18.67
CA LYS A 168 9.91 4.37 18.59
C LYS A 168 10.75 5.06 17.53
N GLU A 169 12.01 5.35 17.85
CA GLU A 169 13.05 5.76 16.88
C GLU A 169 12.64 6.94 15.97
N GLY A 170 11.83 7.88 16.47
CA GLY A 170 11.37 9.05 15.71
C GLY A 170 10.09 8.81 14.91
N VAL A 171 9.53 7.61 14.95
CA VAL A 171 8.23 7.26 14.34
C VAL A 171 7.18 7.07 15.44
N GLY A 172 6.15 7.90 15.41
CA GLY A 172 5.03 7.85 16.35
C GLY A 172 3.72 7.56 15.65
N LEU A 173 2.91 6.66 16.22
CA LEU A 173 1.51 6.46 15.85
C LEU A 173 0.62 6.99 16.95
N TYR A 174 -0.26 7.92 16.59
CA TYR A 174 -1.18 8.55 17.50
C TYR A 174 -2.61 8.29 17.04
N GLY A 175 -3.49 7.93 17.97
CA GLY A 175 -4.93 8.11 17.76
C GLY A 175 -5.26 9.59 17.93
N TYR A 176 -6.05 10.18 17.04
CA TYR A 176 -6.47 11.58 17.13
C TYR A 176 -7.99 11.72 17.29
N ARG A 177 -8.39 12.81 17.94
CA ARG A 177 -9.75 13.35 17.96
C ARG A 177 -9.71 14.85 17.69
N TRP A 178 -10.51 15.31 16.74
CA TRP A 178 -10.76 16.70 16.41
C TRP A 178 -12.11 17.11 16.99
N GLU A 179 -12.13 18.27 17.64
CA GLU A 179 -13.31 18.89 18.25
C GLU A 179 -13.73 20.13 17.48
#